data_AF-A0A8T7ESP3-F1
#
_entry.id   AF-A0A8T7ESP3-F1
#
_cell.length_a   1.000
_cell.length_b   1.000
_cell.length_c   1.000
_cell.angle_alpha   90.00
_cell.angle_beta   90.00
_cell.angle_gamma   90.00
#
_symmetry.space_group_name_H-M   'P 1'
#
loop_
_entity.id
_entity.type
_entity.pdbx_description
1 polymer ?
#
loop_
_entity_poly.entity_id
_entity_poly.type
_entity_poly.pdbx_seq_one_letter_code
_entity_poly.pdbx_strand_id
1 'polypeptide(L)' 'MFYPSQRALVSALTPAFRLEWRAGLGVFLPPSEMFGVVEARPRLLARVQQWDATAWRSGRLAWAADHLWLEFRRT' A
#
# COMPACT_ATOMS: atom_id res chain seq x y z
N MET A 1 15.13 -0.59 16.76
CA MET A 1 15.16 -0.04 15.38
C MET A 1 13.87 0.76 15.20
N PHE A 2 13.95 2.06 14.89
CA PHE A 2 12.78 2.92 14.71
C PHE A 2 12.56 3.13 13.21
N TYR A 3 11.38 2.78 12.71
CA TYR A 3 11.03 3.03 11.31
C TYR A 3 10.40 4.42 11.18
N PRO A 4 10.88 5.28 10.26
CA PRO A 4 10.33 6.61 10.10
C PRO A 4 8.88 6.56 9.62
N SER A 5 8.05 7.47 10.14
CA SER A 5 6.68 7.62 9.62
C SER A 5 6.70 8.04 8.15
N GLN A 6 5.63 7.72 7.41
CA GLN A 6 5.44 8.19 6.04
C GLN A 6 5.63 9.70 5.91
N ARG A 7 5.12 10.48 6.87
CA ARG A 7 5.26 11.94 6.88
C ARG A 7 6.73 12.38 7.01
N ALA A 8 7.49 11.69 7.84
CA ALA A 8 8.92 11.98 8.01
C ALA A 8 9.71 11.69 6.73
N LEU A 9 9.42 10.57 6.05
CA LEU A 9 10.04 10.22 4.77
C LEU A 9 9.76 11.26 3.69
N VAL A 10 8.49 11.65 3.52
CA VAL A 10 8.12 12.67 2.52
C VAL A 10 8.81 14.00 2.84
N SER A 11 8.77 14.45 4.09
CA SER A 11 9.39 15.72 4.51
C SER A 11 10.89 15.76 4.20
N ALA A 12 11.61 14.66 4.47
CA ALA A 12 13.04 14.56 4.21
C ALA A 12 13.40 14.66 2.72
N LEU A 13 12.51 14.21 1.82
CA LEU A 13 12.73 14.20 0.37
C LEU A 13 12.21 15.47 -0.33
N THR A 14 11.28 16.19 0.30
CA THR A 14 10.58 17.34 -0.32
C THR A 14 11.51 18.45 -0.85
N PRO A 15 12.69 18.75 -0.25
CA PRO A 15 13.56 19.80 -0.78
C PRO A 15 14.06 19.55 -2.22
N ALA A 16 14.28 18.29 -2.59
CA ALA A 16 14.82 17.90 -3.90
C ALA A 16 13.80 17.17 -4.79
N PHE A 17 12.64 16.83 -4.23
CA PHE A 17 11.64 16.01 -4.90
C PHE A 17 10.22 16.45 -4.56
N ARG A 18 9.33 16.40 -5.55
CA ARG A 18 7.89 16.54 -5.36
C ARG A 18 7.23 15.15 -5.32
N LEU A 19 6.46 14.87 -4.27
CA LEU A 19 5.64 13.66 -4.20
C LEU A 19 4.53 13.72 -5.26
N GLU A 20 4.46 12.72 -6.14
CA GLU A 20 3.43 12.60 -7.18
C GLU A 20 2.35 11.59 -6.81
N TRP A 21 2.76 10.48 -6.20
CA TRP A 21 1.84 9.40 -5.88
C TRP A 21 2.18 8.71 -4.56
N ARG A 22 1.16 8.15 -3.92
CA ARG A 22 1.31 7.28 -2.74
C ARG A 22 0.29 6.16 -2.81
N ALA A 23 0.67 4.95 -2.44
CA ALA A 23 -0.25 3.84 -2.30
C ALA A 23 0.22 2.84 -1.25
N GLY A 24 -0.73 2.11 -0.66
CA GLY A 24 -0.44 0.95 0.18
C GLY A 24 -0.46 -0.32 -0.66
N LEU A 25 0.45 -1.24 -0.39
CA LEU A 25 0.47 -2.57 -1.01
C LEU A 25 -0.20 -3.57 -0.07
N GLY A 26 -1.16 -4.32 -0.58
CA GLY A 26 -1.79 -5.42 0.16
C GLY A 26 -2.62 -4.96 1.35
N VAL A 27 -3.34 -3.84 1.22
CA VAL A 27 -4.24 -3.30 2.26
C VAL A 27 -5.29 -4.32 2.70
N PHE A 28 -5.70 -5.20 1.79
CA PHE A 28 -6.70 -6.25 2.01
C PHE A 28 -6.11 -7.67 1.93
N LEU A 29 -4.79 -7.81 2.00
CA LEU A 29 -4.18 -9.14 2.13
C LEU A 29 -4.75 -9.84 3.37
N PRO A 30 -5.19 -11.09 3.23
CA PRO A 30 -5.62 -11.85 4.39
C PRO A 30 -4.41 -12.12 5.31
N PRO A 31 -4.66 -12.38 6.61
CA PRO A 31 -3.64 -12.91 7.50
C PRO A 31 -3.01 -14.18 6.94
N SER A 32 -1.75 -14.43 7.32
CA SER A 32 -0.96 -15.56 6.83
C SER A 32 -1.67 -16.91 6.98
N GLU A 33 -2.42 -17.10 8.07
CA GLU A 33 -3.14 -18.34 8.35
C GLU A 33 -4.36 -18.54 7.44
N MET A 34 -4.85 -17.46 6.81
CA MET A 34 -6.04 -17.47 5.98
C MET A 34 -5.76 -17.56 4.48
N PHE A 35 -4.49 -17.45 4.03
CA PHE A 35 -4.16 -17.51 2.59
C PHE A 35 -4.71 -18.77 1.92
N GLY A 36 -4.48 -19.96 2.52
CA GLY A 36 -4.96 -21.21 1.93
C GLY A 36 -6.48 -21.26 1.76
N VAL A 37 -7.24 -20.65 2.69
CA VAL A 37 -8.71 -20.55 2.61
C VAL A 37 -9.15 -19.59 1.51
N VAL A 38 -8.45 -18.47 1.35
CA VAL A 38 -8.75 -17.45 0.34
C VAL A 38 -8.40 -17.96 -1.06
N GLU A 39 -7.22 -18.56 -1.23
CA GLU A 39 -6.76 -19.12 -2.51
C GLU A 39 -7.61 -20.29 -2.99
N ALA A 40 -8.08 -21.15 -2.08
CA ALA A 40 -8.98 -22.26 -2.41
C ALA A 40 -10.38 -21.80 -2.87
N ARG A 41 -10.70 -20.49 -2.78
CA ARG A 41 -12.02 -19.93 -3.12
C ARG A 41 -11.87 -18.85 -4.19
N PRO A 42 -11.96 -19.21 -5.49
CA PRO A 42 -11.66 -18.29 -6.60
C PRO A 42 -12.43 -16.96 -6.57
N ARG A 43 -13.71 -17.00 -6.19
CA ARG A 43 -14.55 -15.79 -6.08
C ARG A 43 -14.12 -14.88 -4.93
N LEU A 44 -13.66 -15.45 -3.83
CA LEU A 44 -13.18 -14.67 -2.68
C LEU A 44 -11.83 -14.05 -3.01
N LEU A 45 -10.91 -14.82 -3.59
CA LEU A 45 -9.62 -14.33 -4.06
C LEU A 45 -9.79 -13.16 -5.04
N ALA A 46 -10.67 -13.30 -6.04
CA ALA A 46 -10.94 -12.24 -7.00
C ALA A 46 -11.47 -10.96 -6.35
N ARG A 47 -12.32 -11.08 -5.31
CA ARG A 47 -12.83 -9.92 -4.57
C ARG A 47 -11.73 -9.22 -3.77
N VAL A 48 -10.91 -9.99 -3.06
CA VAL A 48 -9.76 -9.45 -2.29
C VAL A 48 -8.81 -8.71 -3.23
N GLN A 49 -8.46 -9.32 -4.37
CA GLN A 49 -7.63 -8.68 -5.39
C GLN A 49 -8.26 -7.41 -5.96
N GLN A 50 -9.58 -7.41 -6.19
CA GLN A 50 -10.29 -6.22 -6.66
C GLN A 50 -10.27 -5.09 -5.63
N TRP A 51 -10.44 -5.40 -4.34
CA TRP A 51 -10.35 -4.42 -3.26
C TRP A 51 -8.94 -3.85 -3.15
N ASP A 52 -7.91 -4.70 -3.19
CA ASP A 52 -6.51 -4.27 -3.20
C ASP A 52 -6.19 -3.38 -4.40
N ALA A 53 -6.63 -3.76 -5.60
CA ALA A 53 -6.45 -2.93 -6.79
C ALA A 53 -7.18 -1.57 -6.67
N THR A 54 -8.34 -1.54 -6.01
CA THR A 54 -9.09 -0.29 -5.77
C THR A 54 -8.38 0.59 -4.75
N ALA A 55 -7.86 0.01 -3.66
CA ALA A 55 -7.06 0.74 -2.69
C ALA A 55 -5.81 1.33 -3.34
N TRP A 56 -5.06 0.50 -4.07
CA TRP A 56 -3.88 0.90 -4.83
C TRP A 56 -4.17 2.10 -5.73
N ARG A 57 -5.16 1.99 -6.63
CA ARG A 57 -5.52 3.05 -7.60
C ARG A 57 -5.98 4.35 -6.95
N SER A 58 -6.56 4.28 -5.76
CA SER A 58 -7.05 5.47 -5.07
C SER A 58 -5.97 6.17 -4.24
N GLY A 59 -4.89 5.45 -3.89
CA GLY A 59 -3.90 5.89 -2.91
C GLY A 59 -4.44 6.07 -1.49
N ARG A 60 -5.74 5.82 -1.27
CA ARG A 60 -6.38 5.83 0.04
C ARG A 60 -5.97 4.59 0.81
N LEU A 61 -6.01 4.66 2.14
CA LEU A 61 -5.58 3.58 3.03
C LEU A 61 -4.10 3.19 2.91
N ALA A 62 -3.27 3.98 2.23
CA ALA A 62 -1.83 3.76 2.19
C ALA A 62 -1.18 3.70 3.58
N TRP A 63 -1.80 4.36 4.57
CA TRP A 63 -1.38 4.34 5.97
C TRP A 63 -1.75 3.05 6.71
N ALA A 64 -2.68 2.26 6.18
CA ALA A 64 -3.16 1.02 6.77
C ALA A 64 -2.46 -0.21 6.18
N ALA A 65 -1.64 -0.03 5.14
CA ALA A 65 -0.82 -1.09 4.60
C ALA A 65 0.49 -1.22 5.38
N ASP A 66 0.93 -2.45 5.58
CA ASP A 66 2.26 -2.74 6.13
C ASP A 66 3.38 -2.34 5.17
N HIS A 67 3.06 -2.22 3.87
CA HIS A 67 3.98 -1.84 2.81
C HIS A 67 3.49 -0.58 2.09
N LEU A 68 4.40 0.39 1.94
CA LEU A 68 4.11 1.69 1.37
C LEU A 68 4.89 1.90 0.07
N TRP A 69 4.21 2.41 -0.95
CA TRP A 69 4.80 2.89 -2.19
C TRP A 69 4.68 4.42 -2.26
N LEU A 70 5.80 5.11 -2.50
CA LEU A 70 5.86 6.56 -2.68
C LEU A 70 6.57 6.87 -3.98
N GLU A 71 5.92 7.62 -4.87
CA GLU A 71 6.53 8.06 -6.12
C GLU A 71 6.82 9.55 -6.05
N PHE A 72 8.04 9.88 -6.45
CA PHE A 72 8.56 11.23 -6.41
C PHE A 72 9.09 11.63 -7.78
N ARG A 73 8.84 12.87 -8.17
CA ARG A 73 9.50 13.52 -9.31
C ARG A 73 10.56 14.47 -8.79
N ARG A 74 11.76 14.43 -9.37
CA ARG A 74 12.82 15.39 -9.04
C ARG A 74 12.37 16.80 -9.45
N THR A 75 12.56 17.77 -8.55
CA THR A 75 12.23 19.18 -8.79
C THR A 75 13.25 19.87 -9.68
#